data_AF-A0A957XDV8-F1
#
_entry.id   AF-A0A957XDV8-F1
#
_cell.length_a   1.000
_cell.length_b   1.000
_cell.length_c   1.000
_cell.angle_alpha   90.00
_cell.angle_beta   90.00
_cell.angle_gamma   90.00
#
_symmetry.space_group_name_H-M   'P 1'
#
loop_
_entity.id
_entity.type
_entity.pdbx_description
1 polymer ?
#
loop_
_entity_poly.entity_id
_entity_poly.type
_entity_poly.pdbx_seq_one_letter_code
_entity_poly.pdbx_strand_id
1 'polypeptide(L)'
;PHPRVHGAVGMTLAILSKYKIEQAQRYQLVPSTNNPIMQQFNPKRAILEADLPMADGSRLACLTTHPDAFVKGADTMAQQVAQIDARLNALNKANVLWLIGGDFNLLPNAAAFAQLPARQQAYYNPETEIAPLYAHYQAVPSQEEVTGTNAVQWFTYYANDPTVPGPDRTLDYLFFADELIIGQHYVRVTDTLQISDHEPLISEFQLP
;
A
#
# COMPACT_ATOMS: atom_id res chain seq x y z
N PRO A 1 -7.46 0.07 22.66
CA PRO A 1 -6.42 0.80 23.42
C PRO A 1 -5.76 -0.09 24.48
N HIS A 2 -4.42 -0.18 24.49
CA HIS A 2 -3.70 -0.89 25.54
C HIS A 2 -3.78 -0.07 26.84
N PRO A 3 -4.24 -0.64 27.97
CA PRO A 3 -4.58 0.11 29.19
C PRO A 3 -3.39 0.81 29.88
N ARG A 4 -2.15 0.58 29.42
CA ARG A 4 -0.93 1.23 29.92
C ARG A 4 -0.43 2.39 29.05
N VAL A 5 -1.07 2.69 27.92
CA VAL A 5 -0.68 3.81 27.05
C VAL A 5 -1.70 4.93 27.23
N HIS A 6 -1.35 5.91 28.08
CA HIS A 6 -2.14 7.11 28.31
C HIS A 6 -1.86 8.14 27.21
N GLY A 7 -2.64 8.08 26.13
CA GLY A 7 -2.56 9.03 25.01
C GLY A 7 -3.38 8.55 23.81
N ALA A 8 -3.87 9.48 23.00
CA ALA A 8 -4.47 9.13 21.72
C ALA A 8 -3.36 8.65 20.76
N VAL A 9 -3.15 7.33 20.69
CA VAL A 9 -2.28 6.73 19.68
C VAL A 9 -3.10 6.67 18.39
N GLY A 10 -2.90 7.66 17.51
CA GLY A 10 -3.41 7.63 16.14
C GLY A 10 -2.33 7.09 15.21
N MET A 11 -2.63 6.00 14.50
CA MET A 11 -1.82 5.63 13.33
C MET A 11 -2.09 6.66 12.24
N THR A 12 -1.04 7.26 11.68
CA THR A 12 -1.14 8.31 10.66
C THR A 12 -0.41 7.90 9.39
N LEU A 13 -0.92 8.36 8.26
CA LEU A 13 -0.18 8.43 7.02
C LEU A 13 0.69 9.68 7.04
N ALA A 14 1.86 9.61 6.43
CA ALA A 14 2.77 10.73 6.31
C ALA A 14 3.48 10.70 4.95
N ILE A 15 3.70 11.88 4.39
CA ILE A 15 4.55 12.09 3.21
C ILE A 15 5.65 13.06 3.63
N LEU A 16 6.90 12.67 3.47
CA LEU A 16 8.06 13.53 3.67
C LEU A 16 8.65 13.88 2.30
N SER A 17 8.88 15.16 2.05
CA SER A 17 9.40 15.62 0.77
C SER A 17 10.56 16.59 0.96
N LYS A 18 11.58 16.45 0.10
CA LYS A 18 12.64 17.47 -0.07
C LYS A 18 12.16 18.67 -0.89
N TYR A 19 11.05 18.50 -1.62
CA TYR A 19 10.44 19.52 -2.47
C TYR A 19 9.25 20.17 -1.75
N LYS A 20 8.89 21.37 -2.19
CA LYS A 20 7.74 22.09 -1.64
C LYS A 20 6.46 21.29 -1.91
N ILE A 21 5.67 21.05 -0.87
CA ILE A 21 4.28 20.57 -1.00
C ILE A 21 3.39 21.81 -1.12
N GLU A 22 2.66 21.92 -2.22
CA GLU A 22 1.75 23.06 -2.46
C GLU A 22 0.38 22.83 -1.82
N GLN A 23 -0.14 21.61 -1.94
CA GLN A 23 -1.42 21.19 -1.38
C GLN A 23 -1.30 19.77 -0.84
N ALA A 24 -2.07 19.45 0.19
CA ALA A 24 -2.29 18.09 0.64
C ALA A 24 -3.77 17.84 0.92
N GLN A 25 -4.27 16.66 0.55
CA GLN A 25 -5.65 16.26 0.76
C GLN A 25 -5.75 14.83 1.29
N ARG A 26 -6.68 14.60 2.22
CA ARG A 26 -6.97 13.28 2.78
C ARG A 26 -8.35 12.80 2.31
N TYR A 27 -8.38 11.68 1.60
CA TYR A 27 -9.61 11.02 1.15
C TYR A 27 -9.92 9.85 2.08
N GLN A 28 -11.05 9.91 2.79
CA GLN A 28 -11.48 8.85 3.69
C GLN A 28 -11.91 7.61 2.89
N LEU A 29 -11.33 6.45 3.20
CA LEU A 29 -11.79 5.17 2.67
C LEU A 29 -13.01 4.67 3.45
N VAL A 30 -13.82 3.80 2.84
CA VAL A 30 -14.98 3.18 3.48
C VAL A 30 -14.56 2.44 4.76
N PRO A 31 -15.26 2.63 5.89
CA PRO A 31 -14.88 1.98 7.14
C PRO A 31 -15.22 0.48 7.13
N SER A 32 -14.44 -0.31 7.87
CA SER A 32 -14.67 -1.75 8.10
C SER A 32 -15.95 -2.12 8.85
N THR A 33 -16.63 -1.14 9.44
CA THR A 33 -17.91 -1.34 10.14
C THR A 33 -18.84 -0.17 9.93
N ASN A 34 -20.12 -0.46 9.74
CA ASN A 34 -21.18 0.56 9.67
C ASN A 34 -21.68 1.00 11.06
N ASN A 35 -21.18 0.40 12.15
CA ASN A 35 -21.56 0.81 13.50
C ASN A 35 -20.81 2.10 13.89
N PRO A 36 -21.51 3.23 14.09
CA PRO A 36 -20.89 4.54 14.31
C PRO A 36 -20.09 4.63 15.61
N ILE A 37 -20.43 3.82 16.62
CA ILE A 37 -19.68 3.73 17.88
C ILE A 37 -18.38 2.98 17.62
N MET A 38 -18.45 1.80 16.99
CA MET A 38 -17.26 0.99 16.70
C MET A 38 -16.29 1.71 15.76
N GLN A 39 -16.79 2.50 14.81
CA GLN A 39 -15.96 3.33 13.93
C GLN A 39 -15.03 4.28 14.69
N GLN A 40 -15.42 4.78 15.87
CA GLN A 40 -14.54 5.67 16.65
C GLN A 40 -13.34 4.93 17.27
N PHE A 41 -13.42 3.61 17.36
CA PHE A 41 -12.36 2.77 17.91
C PHE A 41 -11.52 2.07 16.83
N ASN A 42 -11.93 2.15 15.56
CA ASN A 42 -11.22 1.54 14.44
C ASN A 42 -10.30 2.55 13.73
N PRO A 43 -9.24 2.07 13.07
CA PRO A 43 -8.42 2.89 12.18
C PRO A 43 -9.29 3.57 11.12
N LYS A 44 -9.08 4.88 10.92
CA LYS A 44 -9.73 5.64 9.85
C LYS A 44 -8.83 5.59 8.62
N ARG A 45 -8.93 4.52 7.85
CA ARG A 45 -8.12 4.32 6.63
C ARG A 45 -8.39 5.41 5.60
N ALA A 46 -7.38 5.81 4.84
CA ALA A 46 -7.49 6.92 3.92
C ALA A 46 -6.42 6.84 2.84
N ILE A 47 -6.59 7.65 1.80
CA ILE A 47 -5.53 8.06 0.88
C ILE A 47 -5.08 9.46 1.34
N LEU A 48 -3.79 9.64 1.53
CA LEU A 48 -3.16 10.94 1.71
C LEU A 48 -2.47 11.32 0.40
N GLU A 49 -2.89 12.42 -0.22
CA GLU A 49 -2.31 12.96 -1.44
C GLU A 49 -1.59 14.28 -1.13
N ALA A 50 -0.40 14.47 -1.71
CA ALA A 50 0.37 15.69 -1.65
C ALA A 50 0.79 16.09 -3.07
N ASP A 51 0.50 17.33 -3.44
CA ASP A 51 0.84 17.89 -4.74
C ASP A 51 2.20 18.59 -4.69
N LEU A 52 3.11 18.13 -5.54
CA LEU A 52 4.42 18.73 -5.76
C LEU A 52 4.42 19.49 -7.09
N PRO A 53 4.66 20.82 -7.09
CA PRO A 53 4.69 21.60 -8.32
C PRO A 53 5.90 21.24 -9.19
N MET A 54 5.69 21.20 -10.51
CA MET A 54 6.73 20.94 -11.52
C MET A 54 7.12 22.22 -12.25
N ALA A 55 8.29 22.21 -12.89
CA ALA A 55 8.87 23.41 -13.51
C ALA A 55 8.06 23.95 -14.72
N ASP A 56 7.31 23.07 -15.39
CA ASP A 56 6.42 23.40 -16.50
C ASP A 56 5.05 23.95 -16.04
N GLY A 57 4.84 24.09 -14.73
CA GLY A 57 3.58 24.53 -14.13
C GLY A 57 2.56 23.41 -13.91
N SER A 58 2.89 22.17 -14.29
CA SER A 58 2.11 20.99 -13.92
C SER A 58 2.39 20.57 -12.47
N ARG A 59 1.84 19.43 -12.04
CA ARG A 59 2.04 18.89 -10.70
C ARG A 59 2.22 17.37 -10.74
N LEU A 60 3.02 16.87 -9.80
CA LEU A 60 3.09 15.47 -9.43
C LEU A 60 2.26 15.23 -8.16
N ALA A 61 1.24 14.41 -8.25
CA ALA A 61 0.49 13.94 -7.10
C ALA A 61 1.20 12.73 -6.47
N CYS A 62 1.78 12.92 -5.28
CA CYS A 62 2.34 11.84 -4.48
C CYS A 62 1.30 11.38 -3.47
N LEU A 63 0.92 10.10 -3.53
CA LEU A 63 -0.11 9.53 -2.67
C LEU A 63 0.47 8.45 -1.76
N THR A 64 -0.13 8.28 -0.59
CA THR A 64 0.08 7.10 0.24
C THR A 64 -1.23 6.60 0.85
N THR A 65 -1.32 5.30 1.07
CA THR A 65 -2.49 4.65 1.65
C THR A 65 -2.07 3.50 2.56
N HIS A 66 -2.98 3.11 3.45
CA HIS A 66 -2.86 1.89 4.23
C HIS A 66 -4.30 1.38 4.46
N PRO A 67 -4.84 0.54 3.57
CA PRO A 67 -6.19 -0.02 3.63
C PRO A 67 -6.38 -0.92 4.87
N ASP A 68 -7.60 -1.40 5.07
CA ASP A 68 -7.87 -2.38 6.11
C ASP A 68 -7.24 -3.73 5.76
N ALA A 69 -6.95 -4.47 6.82
CA ALA A 69 -6.27 -5.75 6.75
C ALA A 69 -7.17 -6.86 7.27
N PHE A 70 -6.95 -8.08 6.76
CA PHE A 70 -7.31 -9.33 7.43
C PHE A 70 -8.82 -9.58 7.69
N VAL A 71 -9.71 -8.94 6.93
CA VAL A 71 -11.16 -9.18 7.04
C VAL A 71 -11.61 -10.18 5.96
N LYS A 72 -11.22 -11.44 6.13
CA LYS A 72 -11.64 -12.53 5.23
C LYS A 72 -13.16 -12.61 5.14
N GLY A 73 -13.69 -12.68 3.91
CA GLY A 73 -15.13 -12.77 3.64
C GLY A 73 -15.92 -11.47 3.78
N ALA A 74 -15.27 -10.33 4.00
CA ALA A 74 -15.91 -9.01 3.91
C ALA A 74 -15.50 -8.28 2.62
N ASP A 75 -16.42 -7.49 2.08
CA ASP A 75 -16.23 -6.70 0.85
C ASP A 75 -15.49 -5.38 1.10
N THR A 76 -15.10 -5.08 2.35
CA THR A 76 -14.45 -3.81 2.70
C THR A 76 -13.17 -3.58 1.90
N MET A 77 -12.29 -4.57 1.81
CA MET A 77 -11.00 -4.41 1.12
C MET A 77 -11.21 -4.15 -0.38
N ALA A 78 -12.13 -4.87 -1.01
CA ALA A 78 -12.47 -4.66 -2.42
C ALA A 78 -13.08 -3.26 -2.65
N GLN A 79 -13.97 -2.80 -1.78
CA GLN A 79 -14.52 -1.43 -1.86
C GLN A 79 -13.44 -0.36 -1.66
N GLN A 80 -12.49 -0.57 -0.75
CA GLN A 80 -11.37 0.35 -0.55
C GLN A 80 -10.43 0.37 -1.76
N VAL A 81 -10.12 -0.78 -2.35
CA VAL A 81 -9.36 -0.85 -3.61
C VAL A 81 -10.09 -0.14 -4.73
N ALA A 82 -11.42 -0.32 -4.86
CA ALA A 82 -12.20 0.39 -5.85
C ALA A 82 -12.18 1.93 -5.65
N GLN A 83 -12.16 2.41 -4.40
CA GLN A 83 -12.01 3.83 -4.10
C GLN A 83 -10.61 4.36 -4.45
N ILE A 84 -9.57 3.55 -4.23
CA ILE A 84 -8.20 3.87 -4.66
C ILE A 84 -8.15 3.96 -6.19
N ASP A 85 -8.60 2.92 -6.90
CA ASP A 85 -8.64 2.87 -8.36
C ASP A 85 -9.41 4.07 -8.96
N ALA A 86 -10.57 4.40 -8.38
CA ALA A 86 -11.35 5.57 -8.82
C ALA A 86 -10.58 6.89 -8.66
N ARG A 87 -9.78 7.05 -7.59
CA ARG A 87 -8.95 8.24 -7.38
C ARG A 87 -7.83 8.31 -8.42
N LEU A 88 -7.13 7.21 -8.67
CA LEU A 88 -6.03 7.14 -9.65
C LEU A 88 -6.54 7.39 -11.08
N ASN A 89 -7.68 6.79 -11.44
CA ASN A 89 -8.35 7.04 -12.73
C ASN A 89 -8.76 8.51 -12.89
N ALA A 90 -9.23 9.17 -11.82
CA ALA A 90 -9.53 10.60 -11.86
C ALA A 90 -8.28 11.47 -12.14
N LEU A 91 -7.12 11.08 -11.61
CA LEU A 91 -5.84 11.75 -11.91
C LEU A 91 -5.42 11.53 -13.37
N ASN A 92 -5.54 10.31 -13.89
CA ASN A 92 -5.31 10.01 -15.31
C ASN A 92 -6.19 10.85 -16.23
N LYS A 93 -7.49 10.93 -15.95
CA LYS A 93 -8.44 11.75 -16.76
C LYS A 93 -8.12 13.24 -16.72
N ALA A 94 -7.49 13.70 -15.65
CA ALA A 94 -7.05 15.08 -15.50
C ALA A 94 -5.64 15.32 -16.08
N ASN A 95 -4.99 14.31 -16.66
CA ASN A 95 -3.60 14.33 -17.12
C ASN A 95 -2.63 14.80 -16.02
N VAL A 96 -2.86 14.37 -14.78
CA VAL A 96 -1.98 14.65 -13.64
C VAL A 96 -1.05 13.46 -13.46
N LEU A 97 0.27 13.68 -13.45
CA LEU A 97 1.24 12.64 -13.08
C LEU A 97 1.04 12.24 -11.63
N TRP A 98 1.10 10.94 -11.34
CA TRP A 98 0.90 10.45 -9.99
C TRP A 98 1.68 9.17 -9.68
N LEU A 99 1.95 8.98 -8.39
CA LEU A 99 2.39 7.71 -7.82
C LEU A 99 1.73 7.52 -6.46
N ILE A 100 1.31 6.30 -6.13
CA ILE A 100 0.77 5.93 -4.82
C ILE A 100 1.63 4.82 -4.21
N GLY A 101 2.01 4.97 -2.95
CA GLY A 101 2.76 3.95 -2.20
C GLY A 101 2.17 3.60 -0.84
N GLY A 102 2.38 2.38 -0.37
CA GLY A 102 2.07 2.03 1.01
C GLY A 102 1.84 0.55 1.24
N ASP A 103 1.45 0.23 2.46
CA ASP A 103 1.04 -1.12 2.87
C ASP A 103 -0.42 -1.35 2.46
N PHE A 104 -0.63 -2.13 1.40
CA PHE A 104 -1.97 -2.45 0.92
C PHE A 104 -2.64 -3.56 1.74
N ASN A 105 -1.90 -4.30 2.57
CA ASN A 105 -2.37 -5.49 3.30
C ASN A 105 -2.96 -6.59 2.41
N LEU A 106 -2.69 -6.57 1.11
CA LEU A 106 -3.21 -7.50 0.13
C LEU A 106 -2.06 -8.26 -0.52
N LEU A 107 -2.25 -9.55 -0.77
CA LEU A 107 -1.28 -10.37 -1.48
C LEU A 107 -1.27 -10.01 -2.97
N PRO A 108 -0.15 -10.20 -3.67
CA PRO A 108 -0.04 -9.73 -5.06
C PRO A 108 -0.85 -10.57 -6.05
N ASN A 109 -1.01 -11.87 -5.76
CA ASN A 109 -1.70 -12.83 -6.62
C ASN A 109 -2.04 -14.13 -5.87
N ALA A 110 -2.79 -15.01 -6.53
CA ALA A 110 -3.19 -16.32 -5.98
C ALA A 110 -2.01 -17.27 -5.73
N ALA A 111 -0.89 -17.14 -6.45
CA ALA A 111 0.29 -17.96 -6.22
C ALA A 111 0.96 -17.60 -4.89
N ALA A 112 1.05 -16.31 -4.55
CA ALA A 112 1.50 -15.86 -3.25
C ALA A 112 0.58 -16.37 -2.12
N PHE A 113 -0.75 -16.36 -2.32
CA PHE A 113 -1.69 -16.95 -1.37
C PHE A 113 -1.41 -18.45 -1.13
N ALA A 114 -1.20 -19.22 -2.20
CA ALA A 114 -0.97 -20.66 -2.11
C ALA A 114 0.35 -21.03 -1.39
N GLN A 115 1.33 -20.13 -1.39
CA GLN A 115 2.62 -20.31 -0.71
C GLN A 115 2.53 -20.05 0.80
N LEU A 116 1.51 -19.34 1.27
CA LEU A 116 1.37 -19.03 2.69
C LEU A 116 1.06 -20.29 3.52
N PRO A 117 1.65 -20.42 4.73
CA PRO A 117 1.16 -21.33 5.76
C PRO A 117 -0.36 -21.27 5.97
N ALA A 118 -0.99 -22.42 6.21
CA ALA A 118 -2.45 -22.55 6.32
C ALA A 118 -3.07 -21.61 7.37
N ARG A 119 -2.38 -21.35 8.48
CA ARG A 119 -2.84 -20.41 9.52
C ARG A 119 -2.96 -18.98 8.98
N GLN A 120 -2.09 -18.58 8.07
CA GLN A 120 -2.05 -17.23 7.54
C GLN A 120 -3.01 -17.05 6.36
N GLN A 121 -3.27 -18.12 5.59
CA GLN A 121 -4.33 -18.14 4.57
C GLN A 121 -5.73 -17.83 5.16
N ALA A 122 -5.92 -17.97 6.48
CA ALA A 122 -7.14 -17.59 7.16
C ALA A 122 -7.43 -16.08 7.12
N TYR A 123 -6.43 -15.25 6.83
CA TYR A 123 -6.59 -13.79 6.81
C TYR A 123 -6.77 -13.20 5.41
N TYR A 124 -6.59 -14.00 4.36
CA TYR A 124 -6.64 -13.53 2.98
C TYR A 124 -7.69 -14.29 2.18
N ASN A 125 -8.19 -13.63 1.13
CA ASN A 125 -8.97 -14.28 0.09
C ASN A 125 -8.02 -14.88 -0.97
N PRO A 126 -8.31 -16.06 -1.54
CA PRO A 126 -7.48 -16.65 -2.59
C PRO A 126 -7.42 -15.81 -3.86
N GLU A 127 -8.56 -15.19 -4.21
CA GLU A 127 -8.62 -14.12 -5.20
C GLU A 127 -8.33 -12.80 -4.49
N THR A 128 -7.19 -12.21 -4.82
CA THR A 128 -6.66 -11.05 -4.12
C THR A 128 -7.30 -9.77 -4.63
N GLU A 129 -7.81 -8.93 -3.74
CA GLU A 129 -8.55 -7.70 -4.07
C GLU A 129 -7.70 -6.66 -4.79
N ILE A 130 -6.36 -6.76 -4.74
CA ILE A 130 -5.43 -5.83 -5.39
C ILE A 130 -5.38 -6.00 -6.92
N ALA A 131 -5.94 -7.10 -7.46
CA ALA A 131 -5.86 -7.44 -8.87
C ALA A 131 -6.27 -6.32 -9.85
N PRO A 132 -7.32 -5.51 -9.60
CA PRO A 132 -7.67 -4.40 -10.47
C PRO A 132 -6.57 -3.34 -10.60
N LEU A 133 -5.80 -3.07 -9.53
CA LEU A 133 -4.72 -2.09 -9.58
C LEU A 133 -3.58 -2.57 -10.49
N TYR A 134 -3.20 -3.84 -10.38
CA TYR A 134 -2.23 -4.46 -11.29
C TYR A 134 -2.72 -4.53 -12.75
N ALA A 135 -4.03 -4.66 -12.96
CA ALA A 135 -4.60 -4.69 -14.31
C ALA A 135 -4.62 -3.31 -14.98
N HIS A 136 -4.72 -2.24 -14.19
CA HIS A 136 -4.89 -0.88 -14.69
C HIS A 136 -3.59 -0.06 -14.73
N TYR A 137 -2.62 -0.37 -13.88
CA TYR A 137 -1.46 0.48 -13.65
C TYR A 137 -0.15 -0.30 -13.59
N GLN A 138 0.95 0.41 -13.87
CA GLN A 138 2.28 -0.09 -13.57
C GLN A 138 2.49 -0.17 -12.05
N ALA A 139 3.30 -1.15 -11.63
CA ALA A 139 3.46 -1.51 -10.23
C ALA A 139 4.91 -1.88 -9.91
N VAL A 140 5.33 -1.53 -8.69
CA VAL A 140 6.51 -2.06 -8.03
C VAL A 140 6.06 -2.73 -6.73
N PRO A 141 6.49 -3.97 -6.48
CA PRO A 141 7.03 -4.90 -7.48
C PRO A 141 5.98 -5.23 -8.56
N SER A 142 6.47 -5.47 -9.77
CA SER A 142 5.68 -5.95 -10.90
C SER A 142 5.12 -7.35 -10.64
N GLN A 143 4.09 -7.78 -11.39
CA GLN A 143 3.55 -9.14 -11.23
C GLN A 143 4.60 -10.23 -11.51
N GLU A 144 5.54 -9.98 -12.43
CA GLU A 144 6.62 -10.93 -12.74
C GLU A 144 7.59 -11.07 -11.56
N GLU A 145 7.88 -9.97 -10.88
CA GLU A 145 8.80 -9.93 -9.74
C GLU A 145 8.26 -10.64 -8.50
N VAL A 146 6.97 -10.52 -8.24
CA VAL A 146 6.28 -11.24 -7.15
C VAL A 146 5.82 -12.65 -7.55
N THR A 147 6.24 -13.14 -8.70
CA THR A 147 5.92 -14.49 -9.18
C THR A 147 7.18 -15.35 -9.33
N GLY A 148 7.10 -16.61 -8.90
CA GLY A 148 8.18 -17.58 -9.07
C GLY A 148 9.27 -17.49 -8.00
N THR A 149 10.48 -17.98 -8.33
CA THR A 149 11.55 -18.20 -7.35
C THR A 149 12.20 -16.92 -6.82
N ASN A 150 12.08 -15.82 -7.55
CA ASN A 150 12.67 -14.54 -7.15
C ASN A 150 11.74 -13.68 -6.28
N ALA A 151 10.49 -14.10 -6.09
CA ALA A 151 9.50 -13.39 -5.27
C ALA A 151 9.97 -13.10 -3.84
N VAL A 152 10.86 -13.95 -3.29
CA VAL A 152 11.46 -13.76 -1.97
C VAL A 152 12.23 -12.44 -1.82
N GLN A 153 12.77 -11.88 -2.91
CA GLN A 153 13.48 -10.60 -2.90
C GLN A 153 12.53 -9.41 -2.69
N TRP A 154 11.22 -9.65 -2.83
CA TRP A 154 10.17 -8.66 -2.76
C TRP A 154 9.28 -8.83 -1.53
N PHE A 155 9.66 -9.70 -0.59
CA PHE A 155 8.93 -9.83 0.65
C PHE A 155 9.14 -8.61 1.53
N THR A 156 8.03 -8.00 1.93
CA THR A 156 8.02 -6.74 2.67
C THR A 156 7.45 -6.87 4.07
N TYR A 157 6.90 -8.02 4.46
CA TYR A 157 6.28 -8.18 5.76
C TYR A 157 6.79 -9.42 6.50
N TYR A 158 7.25 -9.20 7.74
CA TYR A 158 7.59 -10.23 8.70
C TYR A 158 6.50 -10.35 9.76
N ALA A 159 5.65 -11.37 9.60
CA ALA A 159 4.57 -11.64 10.54
C ALA A 159 5.12 -11.95 11.96
N ASN A 160 4.42 -11.46 12.98
CA ASN A 160 4.63 -11.87 14.38
C ASN A 160 4.09 -13.29 14.63
N ASP A 161 4.61 -14.27 13.88
CA ASP A 161 4.32 -15.68 13.96
C ASP A 161 5.65 -16.43 14.19
N PRO A 162 5.85 -17.08 15.34
CA PRO A 162 7.12 -17.75 15.66
C PRO A 162 7.41 -18.95 14.73
N THR A 163 6.46 -19.36 13.90
CA THR A 163 6.66 -20.41 12.90
C THR A 163 7.26 -19.88 11.59
N VAL A 164 7.39 -18.56 11.45
CA VAL A 164 7.96 -17.89 10.28
C VAL A 164 9.34 -17.34 10.66
N PRO A 165 10.41 -17.66 9.91
CA PRO A 165 11.77 -17.25 10.27
C PRO A 165 12.16 -15.84 9.80
N GLY A 166 11.31 -15.14 9.05
CA GLY A 166 11.58 -13.82 8.48
C GLY A 166 10.44 -13.33 7.57
N PRO A 167 10.66 -12.30 6.74
CA PRO A 167 9.67 -11.86 5.77
C PRO A 167 9.21 -13.00 4.85
N ASP A 168 7.90 -13.13 4.63
CA ASP A 168 7.30 -14.26 3.91
C ASP A 168 6.26 -13.88 2.84
N ARG A 169 5.98 -12.58 2.68
CA ARG A 169 5.07 -12.07 1.66
C ARG A 169 5.34 -10.61 1.33
N THR A 170 4.85 -10.17 0.18
CA THR A 170 4.76 -8.77 -0.23
C THR A 170 3.40 -8.21 0.17
N LEU A 171 3.39 -7.07 0.85
CA LEU A 171 2.18 -6.27 1.15
C LEU A 171 2.35 -4.79 0.80
N ASP A 172 3.58 -4.34 0.58
CA ASP A 172 3.90 -2.95 0.28
C ASP A 172 4.15 -2.79 -1.22
N TYR A 173 3.49 -1.80 -1.81
CA TYR A 173 3.49 -1.59 -3.25
C TYR A 173 3.63 -0.11 -3.58
N LEU A 174 4.15 0.16 -4.78
CA LEU A 174 4.01 1.42 -5.49
C LEU A 174 3.18 1.15 -6.76
N PHE A 175 2.15 1.93 -7.00
CA PHE A 175 1.48 2.01 -8.31
C PHE A 175 1.68 3.41 -8.88
N PHE A 176 1.77 3.54 -10.20
CA PHE A 176 2.12 4.81 -10.82
C PHE A 176 1.55 4.99 -12.23
N ALA A 177 1.49 6.26 -12.65
CA ALA A 177 1.04 6.67 -13.98
C ALA A 177 1.98 6.17 -15.08
N ASP A 178 1.43 5.90 -16.28
CA ASP A 178 2.18 5.26 -17.37
C ASP A 178 3.31 6.12 -17.93
N GLU A 179 3.22 7.44 -17.75
CA GLU A 179 4.20 8.41 -18.18
C GLU A 179 5.45 8.44 -17.29
N LEU A 180 5.42 7.81 -16.11
CA LEU A 180 6.58 7.72 -15.23
C LEU A 180 7.49 6.57 -15.66
N ILE A 181 8.76 6.88 -15.89
CA ILE A 181 9.76 5.88 -16.25
C ILE A 181 10.40 5.35 -14.96
N ILE A 182 10.26 4.05 -14.72
CA ILE A 182 10.86 3.40 -13.57
C ILE A 182 12.35 3.14 -13.76
N GLY A 183 13.13 3.46 -12.71
CA GLY A 183 14.56 3.20 -12.60
C GLY A 183 14.87 2.05 -11.65
N GLN A 184 15.91 2.21 -10.83
CA GLN A 184 16.28 1.21 -9.83
C GLN A 184 15.19 1.06 -8.78
N HIS A 185 14.83 -0.18 -8.45
CA HIS A 185 13.87 -0.51 -7.40
C HIS A 185 14.27 -1.80 -6.68
N TYR A 186 14.02 -1.84 -5.38
CA TYR A 186 14.37 -2.98 -4.51
C TYR A 186 13.70 -2.86 -3.14
N VAL A 187 13.60 -3.99 -2.43
CA VAL A 187 13.30 -4.02 -1.00
C VAL A 187 14.59 -3.92 -0.21
N ARG A 188 14.67 -2.97 0.73
CA ARG A 188 15.81 -2.85 1.64
C ARG A 188 15.60 -3.78 2.83
N VAL A 189 16.56 -4.68 3.06
CA VAL A 189 16.49 -5.69 4.15
C VAL A 189 17.58 -5.52 5.24
N THR A 190 18.44 -4.51 5.12
CA THR A 190 19.57 -4.30 6.05
C THR A 190 19.19 -3.32 7.16
N ASP A 191 19.28 -3.78 8.41
CA ASP A 191 19.02 -3.04 9.66
C ASP A 191 17.57 -2.53 9.84
N THR A 192 16.62 -3.23 9.24
CA THR A 192 15.20 -2.84 9.14
C THR A 192 14.32 -3.56 10.16
N LEU A 193 14.52 -4.87 10.35
CA LEU A 193 13.72 -5.68 11.28
C LEU A 193 13.86 -5.29 12.77
N GLN A 194 14.84 -4.46 13.12
CA GLN A 194 15.00 -3.92 14.47
C GLN A 194 14.03 -2.76 14.75
N ILE A 195 13.46 -2.15 13.71
CA ILE A 195 12.66 -0.92 13.81
C ILE A 195 11.25 -1.04 13.21
N SER A 196 11.00 -2.10 12.42
CA SER A 196 9.74 -2.33 11.72
C SER A 196 9.55 -3.82 11.42
N ASP A 197 8.31 -4.29 11.43
CA ASP A 197 7.91 -5.59 10.88
C ASP A 197 7.70 -5.55 9.35
N HIS A 198 7.80 -4.36 8.76
CA HIS A 198 7.84 -4.16 7.32
C HIS A 198 9.23 -3.73 6.81
N GLU A 199 9.61 -4.25 5.65
CA GLU A 199 10.81 -3.89 4.91
C GLU A 199 10.52 -2.72 3.94
N PRO A 200 11.34 -1.65 3.91
CA PRO A 200 11.12 -0.53 3.01
C PRO A 200 11.25 -0.91 1.54
N LEU A 201 10.21 -0.60 0.76
CA LEU A 201 10.25 -0.62 -0.70
C LEU A 201 10.82 0.70 -1.24
N ILE A 202 11.87 0.63 -2.05
CA ILE A 202 12.57 1.78 -2.61
C ILE A 202 12.47 1.72 -4.14
N SER A 203 12.15 2.85 -4.77
CA SER A 203 12.10 2.99 -6.23
C SER A 203 12.54 4.38 -6.66
N GLU A 204 13.23 4.44 -7.79
CA GLU A 204 13.57 5.66 -8.51
C GLU A 204 12.61 5.85 -9.69
N PHE A 205 12.17 7.08 -9.91
CA PHE A 205 11.31 7.44 -11.03
C PHE A 205 11.89 8.63 -11.76
N GLN A 206 11.92 8.54 -13.09
CA GLN A 206 12.19 9.67 -13.97
C GLN A 206 10.87 10.28 -14.43
N LEU A 207 10.73 11.58 -14.20
CA LEU A 207 9.62 12.38 -14.73
C LEU A 207 9.87 12.67 -16.22
N PRO A 208 8.81 12.80 -17.05
CA PRO A 208 8.92 13.09 -18.48
C PRO A 208 9.54 14.46 -18.78
#